data_AF-A0AAV4CHY9-F1
#
_entry.id   AF-A0AAV4CHY9-F1
#
_cell.length_a   1.000
_cell.length_b   1.000
_cell.length_c   1.000
_cell.angle_alpha   90.00
_cell.angle_beta   90.00
_cell.angle_gamma   90.00
#
_symmetry.space_group_name_H-M   'P 1'
#
loop_
_entity.id
_entity.type
_entity.pdbx_description
1 polymer ?
#
loop_
_entity_poly.entity_id
_entity_poly.type
_entity_poly.pdbx_seq_one_letter_code
_entity_poly.pdbx_strand_id
1 'polypeptide(L)'
;MAGKPARGSVAGNTGGDKGVEREERYNKLTFTVRSFSTIDERTIEHYWFQYGYPHQRVVRLEVRAVVRFLFSKGTKPSEIHKQIAETYGEGALSRSRVYQWCTCFGEGRTSLGDEPKSGRPKTSTNEENTARVDELIRCDRRMKIREIALKLEIPKSTVHEIVHDTLGYRKVSARWVPKMLTEDHKLQRVEISQRLLQRCQQDNGDEDTTHIGVGPGGDFQANNNLFDNLITGDETWVHLNTPETKRDSMTWKHPSSPVTKKFKVQRSAAKVMATVFWDAKGVILLDILPQGQCINAARYCSTLDRLKEAIRRKRPGLLRRGVVLQHDNATPHSANLTQQWLQRYGWEILPHPAHSPDLAPSDFHLFGPLKRHLGGMAFETEDDLISELRNWFDNLVVDFFRVGINSLLSRWQKYIDLHGDYVEK
;
A
#
# COMPACT_ATOMS: atom_id res chain seq x y z
N MET A 1 24.79 44.39 17.90
CA MET A 1 23.56 44.95 17.29
C MET A 1 23.01 43.96 16.29
N ALA A 2 21.68 43.98 16.13
CA ALA A 2 20.81 42.98 15.50
C ALA A 2 21.26 42.36 14.16
N GLY A 3 20.80 41.13 13.90
CA GLY A 3 20.69 40.57 12.54
C GLY A 3 20.82 39.05 12.45
N LYS A 4 19.72 38.31 12.70
CA LYS A 4 19.58 36.88 12.37
C LYS A 4 19.39 36.67 10.85
N PRO A 5 19.55 35.43 10.34
CA PRO A 5 19.87 35.10 8.95
C PRO A 5 18.66 34.71 8.08
N ALA A 6 18.84 34.65 6.76
CA ALA A 6 17.93 33.96 5.84
C ALA A 6 18.70 33.19 4.73
N ARG A 7 18.76 31.86 4.88
CA ARG A 7 18.73 30.84 3.81
C ARG A 7 17.46 30.02 4.14
N GLY A 8 16.55 29.67 3.24
CA GLY A 8 16.73 29.18 1.87
C GLY A 8 16.42 27.68 1.86
N SER A 9 15.20 27.30 1.48
CA SER A 9 14.70 25.95 1.09
C SER A 9 13.20 26.11 0.85
N VAL A 10 12.61 26.01 -0.36
CA VAL A 10 12.57 24.94 -1.37
C VAL A 10 11.98 23.62 -0.85
N ALA A 11 10.65 23.53 -0.96
CA ALA A 11 9.88 22.33 -1.29
C ALA A 11 8.63 22.85 -2.03
N GLY A 12 8.32 22.49 -3.28
CA GLY A 12 8.42 21.16 -3.87
C GLY A 12 7.11 20.40 -3.63
N ASN A 13 5.98 20.93 -4.12
CA ASN A 13 4.69 20.26 -4.04
C ASN A 13 4.45 19.45 -5.32
N THR A 14 4.77 18.17 -5.29
CA THR A 14 4.28 17.17 -6.25
C THR A 14 2.85 16.80 -5.89
N GLY A 15 1.91 17.33 -6.67
CA GLY A 15 0.48 16.99 -6.63
C GLY A 15 -0.12 16.93 -8.03
N GLY A 16 0.53 16.22 -8.96
CA GLY A 16 -0.21 15.47 -9.98
C GLY A 16 -0.95 14.35 -9.23
N ASP A 17 -2.23 14.08 -9.43
CA ASP A 17 -2.68 13.35 -10.60
C ASP A 17 -4.22 13.26 -10.60
N LYS A 18 -4.90 14.42 -10.61
CA LYS A 18 -6.38 14.50 -10.81
C LYS A 18 -6.82 15.57 -11.81
N GLY A 19 -5.87 16.36 -12.32
CA GLY A 19 -6.09 17.31 -13.42
C GLY A 19 -5.93 16.65 -14.79
N VAL A 20 -4.97 15.74 -14.92
CA VAL A 20 -4.56 15.17 -16.22
C VAL A 20 -5.63 14.23 -16.80
N GLU A 21 -6.29 13.39 -15.99
CA GLU A 21 -7.40 12.54 -16.46
C GLU A 21 -8.65 13.32 -16.91
N ARG A 22 -8.85 14.54 -16.41
CA ARG A 22 -9.98 15.41 -16.81
C ARG A 22 -9.67 16.17 -18.09
N GLU A 23 -8.41 16.54 -18.29
CA GLU A 23 -7.92 17.26 -19.47
C GLU A 23 -7.71 16.31 -20.66
N GLU A 24 -7.33 15.05 -20.43
CA GLU A 24 -7.30 13.99 -21.46
C GLU A 24 -8.70 13.60 -21.95
N ARG A 25 -9.73 13.62 -21.10
CA ARG A 25 -11.12 13.40 -21.55
C ARG A 25 -11.66 14.56 -22.38
N TYR A 26 -11.22 15.79 -22.11
CA TYR A 26 -11.61 16.97 -22.90
C TYR A 26 -10.90 16.96 -24.26
N ASN A 27 -9.64 16.55 -24.31
CA ASN A 27 -8.86 16.48 -25.56
C ASN A 27 -9.16 15.24 -26.42
N LYS A 28 -9.68 14.14 -25.86
CA LYS A 28 -10.21 13.00 -26.66
C LYS A 28 -11.50 13.32 -27.41
N LEU A 29 -12.30 14.28 -26.91
CA LEU A 29 -13.50 14.74 -27.61
C LEU A 29 -13.18 15.69 -28.76
N THR A 30 -12.08 16.46 -28.68
CA THR A 30 -11.69 17.39 -29.73
C THR A 30 -10.91 16.74 -30.88
N PHE A 31 -10.31 15.55 -30.67
CA PHE A 31 -9.57 14.85 -31.74
C PHE A 31 -10.41 13.86 -32.57
N THR A 32 -11.58 13.42 -32.07
CA THR A 32 -12.49 12.53 -32.82
C THR A 32 -13.60 13.30 -33.57
N VAL A 33 -13.35 14.55 -33.96
CA VAL A 33 -14.21 15.32 -34.90
C VAL A 33 -13.37 15.77 -36.09
N ARG A 34 -12.51 14.88 -36.58
CA ARG A 34 -11.78 15.02 -37.85
C ARG A 34 -11.95 13.78 -38.73
N SER A 35 -13.16 13.27 -38.82
CA SER A 35 -13.60 12.44 -39.93
C SER A 35 -15.06 12.06 -39.70
N PHE A 36 -16.00 12.92 -40.06
CA PHE A 36 -17.34 12.54 -40.54
C PHE A 36 -18.02 13.85 -40.94
N SER A 37 -18.26 13.99 -42.24
CA SER A 37 -19.11 15.01 -42.80
C SER A 37 -20.50 14.98 -42.13
N THR A 38 -20.98 16.15 -41.74
CA THR A 38 -22.37 16.48 -41.33
C THR A 38 -22.93 15.70 -40.14
N ILE A 39 -22.71 16.23 -38.94
CA ILE A 39 -23.61 15.99 -37.80
C ILE A 39 -24.80 16.94 -37.97
N ASP A 40 -26.00 16.40 -38.11
CA ASP A 40 -27.26 17.13 -38.23
C ASP A 40 -27.56 17.94 -36.95
N GLU A 41 -27.97 19.20 -37.10
CA GLU A 41 -28.25 20.17 -36.01
C GLU A 41 -29.21 19.59 -34.96
N ARG A 42 -30.14 18.73 -35.36
CA ARG A 42 -31.10 18.06 -34.48
C ARG A 42 -30.46 17.09 -33.47
N THR A 43 -29.31 16.52 -33.81
CA THR A 43 -28.60 15.56 -32.93
C THR A 43 -27.88 16.28 -31.79
N ILE A 44 -27.40 17.50 -32.07
CA ILE A 44 -26.77 18.38 -31.09
C ILE A 44 -27.85 18.89 -30.12
N GLU A 45 -28.98 19.38 -30.62
CA GLU A 45 -30.08 19.86 -29.77
C GLU A 45 -30.64 18.79 -28.82
N HIS A 46 -30.80 17.54 -29.27
CA HIS A 46 -31.28 16.44 -28.43
C HIS A 46 -30.29 16.11 -27.30
N TYR A 47 -28.99 16.14 -27.59
CA TYR A 47 -27.95 15.91 -26.57
C TYR A 47 -27.94 16.99 -25.49
N TRP A 48 -28.22 18.25 -25.86
CA TRP A 48 -28.29 19.36 -24.90
C TRP A 48 -29.59 19.42 -24.09
N PHE A 49 -30.69 18.89 -24.64
CA PHE A 49 -31.97 18.77 -23.92
C PHE A 49 -31.91 17.73 -22.79
N GLN A 50 -31.09 16.68 -22.95
CA GLN A 50 -31.01 15.57 -21.99
C GLN A 50 -30.08 15.82 -20.78
N TYR A 51 -29.10 16.72 -20.88
CA TYR A 51 -28.08 16.95 -19.83
C TYR A 51 -28.11 18.34 -19.16
N GLY A 52 -29.02 19.23 -19.55
CA GLY A 52 -29.19 20.56 -18.95
C GLY A 52 -28.06 21.53 -19.32
N TYR A 53 -28.39 22.53 -20.14
CA TYR A 53 -27.46 23.59 -20.53
C TYR A 53 -26.90 24.36 -19.32
N PRO A 54 -25.56 24.50 -19.15
CA PRO A 54 -24.98 25.46 -18.24
C PRO A 54 -25.01 26.88 -18.85
N HIS A 55 -26.16 27.29 -19.38
CA HIS A 55 -26.27 28.47 -20.26
C HIS A 55 -25.86 29.77 -19.56
N GLN A 56 -26.19 29.95 -18.27
CA GLN A 56 -25.92 31.23 -17.59
C GLN A 56 -24.44 31.48 -17.23
N ARG A 57 -23.61 30.44 -17.06
CA ARG A 57 -22.23 30.63 -16.57
C ARG A 57 -21.23 30.84 -17.70
N VAL A 58 -21.44 30.18 -18.84
CA VAL A 58 -20.61 30.32 -20.06
C VAL A 58 -20.88 31.67 -20.73
N VAL A 59 -22.16 32.05 -20.88
CA VAL A 59 -22.57 33.35 -21.44
C VAL A 59 -21.99 34.53 -20.64
N ARG A 60 -21.86 34.42 -19.31
CA ARG A 60 -21.27 35.48 -18.47
C ARG A 60 -19.76 35.68 -18.66
N LEU A 61 -19.00 34.64 -19.01
CA LEU A 61 -17.55 34.78 -19.26
C LEU A 61 -17.29 35.37 -20.64
N GLU A 62 -18.08 34.95 -21.64
CA GLU A 62 -18.02 35.47 -23.00
C GLU A 62 -18.33 36.97 -23.04
N VAL A 63 -19.42 37.40 -22.37
CA VAL A 63 -19.77 38.83 -22.30
C VAL A 63 -18.67 39.63 -21.59
N ARG A 64 -17.99 39.09 -20.57
CA ARG A 64 -16.85 39.75 -19.92
C ARG A 64 -15.63 39.86 -20.84
N ALA A 65 -15.39 38.87 -21.70
CA ALA A 65 -14.32 38.94 -22.70
C ALA A 65 -14.59 40.08 -23.70
N VAL A 66 -15.85 40.23 -24.13
CA VAL A 66 -16.26 41.32 -25.02
C VAL A 66 -16.14 42.69 -24.33
N VAL A 67 -16.53 42.82 -23.06
CA VAL A 67 -16.28 44.05 -22.27
C VAL A 67 -14.78 44.39 -22.27
N ARG A 68 -13.92 43.40 -22.00
CA ARG A 68 -12.46 43.62 -21.97
C ARG A 68 -11.92 44.09 -23.32
N PHE A 69 -12.37 43.47 -24.41
CA PHE A 69 -11.98 43.83 -25.76
C PHE A 69 -12.42 45.27 -26.11
N LEU A 70 -13.68 45.62 -25.88
CA LEU A 70 -14.20 46.95 -26.19
C LEU A 70 -13.56 48.04 -25.31
N PHE A 71 -13.28 47.73 -24.04
CA PHE A 71 -12.55 48.62 -23.15
C PHE A 71 -11.11 48.84 -23.63
N SER A 72 -10.42 47.80 -24.07
CA SER A 72 -9.06 47.91 -24.62
C SER A 72 -8.99 48.72 -25.93
N LYS A 73 -10.10 48.80 -26.68
CA LYS A 73 -10.24 49.66 -27.87
C LYS A 73 -10.49 51.14 -27.53
N GLY A 74 -10.60 51.49 -26.25
CA GLY A 74 -10.85 52.87 -25.81
C GLY A 74 -12.33 53.29 -25.81
N THR A 75 -13.25 52.33 -25.97
CA THR A 75 -14.69 52.63 -25.94
C THR A 75 -15.13 53.00 -24.52
N LYS A 76 -15.92 54.05 -24.37
CA LYS A 76 -16.43 54.49 -23.04
C LYS A 76 -17.38 53.43 -22.45
N PRO A 77 -17.35 53.16 -21.12
CA PRO A 77 -18.19 52.12 -20.50
C PRO A 77 -19.71 52.26 -20.74
N SER A 78 -20.22 53.48 -20.94
CA SER A 78 -21.61 53.72 -21.34
C SER A 78 -21.95 53.11 -22.70
N GLU A 79 -21.03 53.24 -23.66
CA GLU A 79 -21.19 52.77 -25.03
C GLU A 79 -20.97 51.26 -25.11
N ILE A 80 -20.04 50.72 -24.31
CA ILE A 80 -19.86 49.27 -24.14
C ILE A 80 -21.15 48.62 -23.64
N HIS A 81 -21.80 49.20 -22.62
CA HIS A 81 -23.07 48.68 -22.12
C HIS A 81 -24.17 48.74 -23.19
N LYS A 82 -24.24 49.81 -23.98
CA LYS A 82 -25.23 49.94 -25.05
C LYS A 82 -25.04 48.84 -26.12
N GLN A 83 -23.82 48.65 -26.60
CA GLN A 83 -23.49 47.62 -27.60
C GLN A 83 -23.75 46.20 -27.08
N ILE A 84 -23.43 45.93 -25.81
CA ILE A 84 -23.69 44.63 -25.19
C ILE A 84 -25.18 44.40 -24.96
N ALA A 85 -25.94 45.42 -24.54
CA ALA A 85 -27.38 45.31 -24.37
C ALA A 85 -28.10 45.09 -25.71
N GLU A 86 -27.66 45.75 -26.78
CA GLU A 86 -28.18 45.56 -28.14
C GLU A 86 -27.85 44.16 -28.70
N THR A 87 -26.65 43.64 -28.43
CA THR A 87 -26.18 42.36 -28.98
C THR A 87 -26.68 41.15 -28.18
N TYR A 88 -26.74 41.24 -26.85
CA TYR A 88 -27.00 40.10 -25.96
C TYR A 88 -28.36 40.13 -25.26
N GLY A 89 -29.16 41.20 -25.43
CA GLY A 89 -30.53 41.29 -24.89
C GLY A 89 -30.62 40.98 -23.39
N GLU A 90 -31.51 40.06 -23.01
CA GLU A 90 -31.71 39.63 -21.61
C GLU A 90 -30.48 38.95 -20.98
N GLY A 91 -29.53 38.45 -21.80
CA GLY A 91 -28.27 37.87 -21.36
C GLY A 91 -27.17 38.90 -21.05
N ALA A 92 -27.41 40.19 -21.31
CA ALA A 92 -26.43 41.25 -21.13
C ALA A 92 -26.04 41.48 -19.65
N LEU A 93 -24.79 41.88 -19.42
CA LEU A 93 -24.38 42.37 -18.11
C LEU A 93 -25.06 43.71 -17.80
N SER A 94 -25.53 43.87 -16.57
CA SER A 94 -26.09 45.15 -16.13
C SER A 94 -25.06 46.27 -16.22
N ARG A 95 -25.54 47.51 -16.45
CA ARG A 95 -24.70 48.72 -16.52
C ARG A 95 -23.69 48.81 -15.39
N SER A 96 -24.11 48.59 -14.15
CA SER A 96 -23.21 48.64 -12.99
C SER A 96 -22.09 47.58 -13.05
N ARG A 97 -22.39 46.38 -13.56
CA ARG A 97 -21.37 45.33 -13.74
C ARG A 97 -20.40 45.65 -14.86
N VAL A 98 -20.87 46.20 -15.99
CA VAL A 98 -19.99 46.65 -17.08
C VAL A 98 -19.00 47.70 -16.57
N TYR A 99 -19.48 48.67 -15.79
CA TYR A 99 -18.62 49.70 -15.20
C TYR A 99 -17.62 49.11 -14.21
N GLN A 100 -18.06 48.23 -13.31
CA GLN A 100 -17.16 47.54 -12.38
C GLN A 100 -16.05 46.76 -13.09
N TRP A 101 -16.39 46.04 -14.16
CA TRP A 101 -15.40 45.29 -14.95
C TRP A 101 -14.44 46.22 -15.70
N CYS A 102 -14.91 47.34 -16.26
CA CYS A 102 -14.03 48.34 -16.88
C CYS A 102 -13.06 48.95 -15.87
N THR A 103 -13.52 49.25 -14.65
CA THR A 103 -12.64 49.69 -13.55
C THR A 103 -11.60 48.63 -13.22
N CYS A 104 -12.00 47.38 -13.00
CA CYS A 104 -11.06 46.30 -12.72
C CYS A 104 -10.04 46.08 -13.86
N PHE A 105 -10.44 46.21 -15.12
CA PHE A 105 -9.52 46.12 -16.26
C PHE A 105 -8.58 47.33 -16.35
N GLY A 106 -9.05 48.54 -16.00
CA GLY A 106 -8.21 49.73 -15.86
C GLY A 106 -7.18 49.61 -14.74
N GLU A 107 -7.51 48.88 -13.68
CA GLU A 107 -6.60 48.53 -12.57
C GLU A 107 -5.66 47.35 -12.88
N GLY A 108 -5.65 46.84 -14.12
CA GLY A 108 -4.69 45.84 -14.59
C GLY A 108 -5.12 44.36 -14.43
N ARG A 109 -6.38 44.09 -14.07
CA ARG A 109 -6.90 42.71 -13.97
C ARG A 109 -6.95 42.02 -15.34
N THR A 110 -6.51 40.76 -15.42
CA THR A 110 -6.55 39.95 -16.66
C THR A 110 -7.50 38.74 -16.59
N SER A 111 -7.96 38.37 -15.39
CA SER A 111 -8.88 37.23 -15.20
C SER A 111 -10.34 37.61 -15.45
N LEU A 112 -11.03 36.78 -16.25
CA LEU A 112 -12.47 36.92 -16.57
C LEU A 112 -13.38 36.22 -15.53
N GLY A 113 -12.81 35.32 -14.72
CA GLY A 113 -13.53 34.57 -13.69
C GLY A 113 -13.90 35.43 -12.48
N ASP A 114 -14.89 34.97 -11.71
CA ASP A 114 -15.15 35.52 -10.37
C ASP A 114 -13.95 35.23 -9.47
N GLU A 115 -13.61 36.16 -8.57
CA GLU A 115 -12.60 35.89 -7.55
C GLU A 115 -13.12 34.87 -6.54
N PRO A 116 -12.22 34.07 -5.93
CA PRO A 116 -12.60 33.20 -4.82
C PRO A 116 -13.25 34.05 -3.73
N LYS A 117 -14.54 33.80 -3.48
CA LYS A 117 -15.28 34.49 -2.43
C LYS A 117 -14.66 34.14 -1.07
N SER A 118 -14.40 35.14 -0.24
CA SER A 118 -14.11 34.92 1.18
C SER A 118 -15.34 34.27 1.81
N GLY A 119 -15.27 32.97 2.11
CA GLY A 119 -16.32 32.27 2.84
C GLY A 119 -16.50 32.85 4.25
N ARG A 120 -17.59 32.46 4.92
CA ARG A 120 -17.81 32.77 6.34
C ARG A 120 -16.59 32.25 7.14
N PRO A 121 -15.93 33.07 7.98
CA PRO A 121 -14.83 32.60 8.80
C PRO A 121 -15.31 31.44 9.68
N LYS A 122 -14.62 30.30 9.63
CA LYS A 122 -14.90 29.14 10.49
C LYS A 122 -14.49 29.50 11.92
N THR A 123 -15.42 30.04 12.70
CA THR A 123 -15.16 30.53 14.06
C THR A 123 -14.75 29.44 15.06
N SER A 124 -14.98 28.17 14.75
CA SER A 124 -14.68 27.05 15.66
C SER A 124 -13.35 26.33 15.35
N THR A 125 -12.83 26.46 14.14
CA THR A 125 -11.56 25.85 13.68
C THR A 125 -10.44 26.90 13.65
N ASN A 126 -10.21 27.59 14.77
CA ASN A 126 -9.11 28.54 14.90
C ASN A 126 -7.79 27.81 15.24
N GLU A 127 -6.66 28.51 15.06
CA GLU A 127 -5.33 27.95 15.34
C GLU A 127 -5.19 27.53 16.81
N GLU A 128 -5.81 28.27 17.73
CA GLU A 128 -5.80 27.97 19.17
C GLU A 128 -6.46 26.62 19.50
N ASN A 129 -7.68 26.39 19.01
CA ASN A 129 -8.39 25.12 19.21
C ASN A 129 -7.63 23.97 18.53
N THR A 130 -7.03 24.23 17.37
CA THR A 130 -6.22 23.24 16.65
C THR A 130 -5.01 22.82 17.49
N ALA A 131 -4.28 23.78 18.09
CA ALA A 131 -3.15 23.51 18.95
C ALA A 131 -3.56 22.76 20.24
N ARG A 132 -4.66 23.17 20.88
CA ARG A 132 -5.18 22.51 22.09
C ARG A 132 -5.61 21.06 21.82
N VAL A 133 -6.20 20.79 20.65
CA VAL A 133 -6.54 19.43 20.21
C VAL A 133 -5.26 18.60 19.96
N ASP A 134 -4.26 19.17 19.27
CA ASP A 134 -2.98 18.49 19.00
C ASP A 134 -2.25 18.11 20.29
N GLU A 135 -2.18 19.04 21.25
CA GLU A 135 -1.54 18.82 22.55
C GLU A 135 -2.18 17.65 23.33
N LEU A 136 -3.52 17.61 23.41
CA LEU A 136 -4.22 16.52 24.09
C LEU A 136 -3.94 15.15 23.44
N ILE A 137 -3.84 15.09 22.11
CA ILE A 137 -3.56 13.85 21.37
C ILE A 137 -2.10 13.43 21.57
N ARG A 138 -1.16 14.37 21.64
CA ARG A 138 0.25 14.07 21.94
C ARG A 138 0.44 13.53 23.36
N CYS A 139 -0.30 14.09 24.32
CA CYS A 139 -0.30 13.62 25.71
C CYS A 139 -0.92 12.22 25.87
N ASP A 140 -2.03 11.94 25.19
CA ASP A 140 -2.64 10.61 25.15
C ASP A 140 -3.21 10.28 23.78
N ARG A 141 -2.43 9.51 23.00
CA ARG A 141 -2.80 9.06 21.64
C ARG A 141 -4.02 8.13 21.61
N ARG A 142 -4.52 7.64 22.75
CA ARG A 142 -5.69 6.76 22.82
C ARG A 142 -7.01 7.51 23.04
N MET A 143 -6.96 8.80 23.38
CA MET A 143 -8.16 9.62 23.64
C MET A 143 -9.20 9.51 22.53
N LYS A 144 -10.48 9.51 22.92
CA LYS A 144 -11.60 9.51 21.97
C LYS A 144 -11.95 10.96 21.61
N ILE A 145 -12.40 11.19 20.38
CA ILE A 145 -12.88 12.51 19.92
C ILE A 145 -13.91 13.11 20.89
N ARG A 146 -14.79 12.29 21.46
CA ARG A 146 -15.77 12.73 22.47
C ARG A 146 -15.12 13.25 23.76
N GLU A 147 -14.01 12.65 24.19
CA GLU A 147 -13.30 13.05 25.43
C GLU A 147 -12.54 14.35 25.20
N ILE A 148 -11.95 14.53 24.01
CA ILE A 148 -11.33 15.79 23.61
C ILE A 148 -12.38 16.90 23.54
N ALA A 149 -13.54 16.64 22.92
CA ALA A 149 -14.65 17.57 22.84
C ALA A 149 -15.14 18.02 24.23
N LEU A 150 -15.26 17.09 25.19
CA LEU A 150 -15.64 17.41 26.56
C LEU A 150 -14.56 18.22 27.29
N LYS A 151 -13.27 17.88 27.14
CA LYS A 151 -12.18 18.59 27.81
C LYS A 151 -11.97 20.01 27.30
N LEU A 152 -12.20 20.24 26.01
CA LEU A 152 -11.99 21.54 25.39
C LEU A 152 -13.27 22.36 25.24
N GLU A 153 -14.42 21.78 25.61
CA GLU A 153 -15.76 22.36 25.41
C GLU A 153 -16.05 22.74 23.93
N ILE A 154 -15.43 21.99 23.01
CA ILE A 154 -15.59 22.18 21.56
C ILE A 154 -16.61 21.17 21.05
N PRO A 155 -17.50 21.55 20.11
CA PRO A 155 -18.40 20.61 19.46
C PRO A 155 -17.64 19.40 18.86
N LYS A 156 -18.14 18.19 19.12
CA LYS A 156 -17.54 16.93 18.66
C LYS A 156 -17.27 16.91 17.15
N SER A 157 -18.14 17.51 16.35
CA SER A 157 -17.98 17.63 14.89
C SER A 157 -16.76 18.48 14.52
N THR A 158 -16.54 19.60 15.20
CA THR A 158 -15.37 20.46 15.00
C THR A 158 -14.09 19.74 15.42
N VAL A 159 -14.09 19.05 16.58
CA VAL A 159 -12.93 18.24 16.97
C VAL A 159 -12.64 17.15 15.93
N HIS A 160 -13.66 16.50 15.37
CA HIS A 160 -13.47 15.52 14.32
C HIS A 160 -12.80 16.12 13.06
N GLU A 161 -13.27 17.29 12.59
CA GLU A 161 -12.67 18.02 11.46
C GLU A 161 -11.24 18.47 11.76
N ILE A 162 -10.97 18.99 12.96
CA ILE A 162 -9.61 19.37 13.39
C ILE A 162 -8.68 18.14 13.36
N VAL A 163 -9.10 17.04 13.98
CA VAL A 163 -8.28 15.82 14.08
C VAL A 163 -7.97 15.23 12.70
N HIS A 164 -8.98 15.09 11.85
CA HIS A 164 -8.85 14.36 10.58
C HIS A 164 -8.43 15.24 9.41
N ASP A 165 -9.05 16.41 9.26
CA ASP A 165 -8.88 17.24 8.06
C ASP A 165 -7.79 18.30 8.25
N THR A 166 -7.60 18.82 9.46
CA THR A 166 -6.61 19.86 9.75
C THR A 166 -5.27 19.27 10.20
N LEU A 167 -5.28 18.40 11.22
CA LEU A 167 -4.08 17.76 11.79
C LEU A 167 -3.68 16.46 11.08
N GLY A 168 -4.57 15.88 10.26
CA GLY A 168 -4.29 14.68 9.49
C GLY A 168 -4.15 13.39 10.32
N TYR A 169 -4.57 13.38 11.58
CA TYR A 169 -4.52 12.19 12.42
C TYR A 169 -5.48 11.11 11.91
N ARG A 170 -5.02 9.86 11.99
CA ARG A 170 -5.83 8.66 11.75
C ARG A 170 -5.74 7.74 12.96
N LYS A 171 -6.88 7.23 13.41
CA LYS A 171 -6.92 6.27 14.50
C LYS A 171 -6.69 4.86 13.95
N VAL A 172 -5.54 4.28 14.27
CA VAL A 172 -5.15 2.93 13.86
C VAL A 172 -5.12 2.01 15.09
N SER A 173 -5.34 0.71 14.90
CA SER A 173 -5.16 -0.27 15.96
C SER A 173 -3.68 -0.56 16.17
N ALA A 174 -3.26 -0.75 17.43
CA ALA A 174 -1.94 -1.25 17.74
C ALA A 174 -1.72 -2.62 17.07
N ARG A 175 -0.47 -2.90 16.68
CA ARG A 175 -0.08 -4.16 16.05
C ARG A 175 0.24 -5.20 17.11
N TRP A 176 -0.12 -6.45 16.83
CA TRP A 176 0.35 -7.59 17.61
C TRP A 176 1.77 -7.91 17.16
N VAL A 177 2.72 -7.81 18.08
CA VAL A 177 4.10 -8.24 17.87
C VAL A 177 4.35 -9.54 18.66
N PRO A 178 5.18 -10.47 18.14
CA PRO A 178 5.39 -11.78 18.77
C PRO A 178 5.91 -11.70 20.21
N LYS A 179 6.79 -10.75 20.51
CA LYS A 179 7.41 -10.58 21.83
C LYS A 179 7.88 -9.14 22.01
N MET A 180 8.05 -8.70 23.26
CA MET A 180 8.82 -7.50 23.55
C MET A 180 10.31 -7.83 23.43
N LEU A 181 11.00 -7.21 22.47
CA LEU A 181 12.43 -7.44 22.24
C LEU A 181 13.28 -6.74 23.31
N THR A 182 14.32 -7.42 23.79
CA THR A 182 15.38 -6.81 24.59
C THR A 182 16.38 -6.11 23.67
N GLU A 183 17.22 -5.24 24.21
CA GLU A 183 18.28 -4.59 23.42
C GLU A 183 19.25 -5.62 22.82
N ASP A 184 19.59 -6.69 23.54
CA ASP A 184 20.42 -7.78 23.00
C ASP A 184 19.77 -8.46 21.78
N HIS A 185 18.45 -8.70 21.82
CA HIS A 185 17.75 -9.25 20.65
C HIS A 185 17.85 -8.32 19.44
N LYS A 186 17.69 -7.00 19.65
CA LYS A 186 17.79 -6.00 18.58
C LYS A 186 19.20 -5.93 18.01
N LEU A 187 20.23 -5.93 18.86
CA LEU A 187 21.62 -5.92 18.44
C LEU A 187 21.96 -7.16 17.59
N GLN A 188 21.58 -8.36 18.06
CA GLN A 188 21.78 -9.59 17.29
C GLN A 188 21.05 -9.56 15.94
N ARG A 189 19.83 -9.01 15.91
CA ARG A 189 19.05 -8.84 14.68
C ARG A 189 19.77 -7.93 13.67
N VAL A 190 20.37 -6.83 14.12
CA VAL A 190 21.16 -5.91 13.28
C VAL A 190 22.43 -6.59 12.79
N GLU A 191 23.21 -7.21 13.69
CA GLU A 191 24.48 -7.85 13.38
C GLU A 191 24.32 -8.96 12.34
N ILE A 192 23.34 -9.85 12.53
CA ILE A 192 23.05 -10.93 11.58
C ILE A 192 22.64 -10.35 10.23
N SER A 193 21.78 -9.32 10.21
CA SER A 193 21.32 -8.68 8.98
C SER A 193 22.45 -8.02 8.20
N GLN A 194 23.37 -7.33 8.90
CA GLN A 194 24.56 -6.73 8.30
C GLN A 194 25.47 -7.78 7.68
N ARG A 195 25.75 -8.87 8.41
CA ARG A 195 26.59 -9.96 7.92
C ARG A 195 26.00 -10.63 6.68
N LEU A 196 24.69 -10.86 6.66
CA LEU A 196 24.00 -11.46 5.51
C LEU A 196 24.00 -10.54 4.29
N LEU A 197 23.79 -9.24 4.47
CA LEU A 197 23.89 -8.27 3.38
C LEU A 197 25.30 -8.16 2.82
N GLN A 198 26.33 -8.14 3.68
CA GLN A 198 27.73 -8.13 3.25
C GLN A 198 28.07 -9.38 2.43
N ARG A 199 27.59 -10.55 2.86
CA ARG A 199 27.77 -11.80 2.11
C ARG A 199 27.16 -11.70 0.71
N CYS A 200 25.93 -11.18 0.59
CA CYS A 200 25.32 -10.95 -0.72
C CYS A 200 26.12 -9.95 -1.58
N GLN A 201 26.70 -8.92 -0.99
CA GLN A 201 27.51 -7.95 -1.74
C GLN A 201 28.82 -8.55 -2.25
N GLN A 202 29.48 -9.38 -1.44
CA GLN A 202 30.70 -10.10 -1.81
C GLN A 202 30.44 -11.12 -2.93
N ASP A 203 29.32 -11.84 -2.87
CA ASP A 203 28.92 -12.79 -3.91
C ASP A 203 28.67 -12.12 -5.28
N ASN A 204 28.38 -10.81 -5.33
CA ASN A 204 28.22 -10.04 -6.57
C ASN A 204 29.52 -9.36 -7.06
N GLY A 205 30.61 -9.42 -6.29
CA GLY A 205 31.83 -8.63 -6.51
C GLY A 205 32.91 -9.29 -7.36
N ASP A 206 32.74 -10.54 -7.80
CA ASP A 206 33.74 -11.34 -8.52
C ASP A 206 33.52 -11.39 -10.06
N GLU A 207 32.81 -10.41 -10.64
CA GLU A 207 32.84 -10.18 -12.10
C GLU A 207 33.67 -8.94 -12.44
N ASP A 208 34.86 -9.22 -12.97
CA ASP A 208 35.78 -8.32 -13.66
C ASP A 208 35.01 -7.26 -14.49
N THR A 209 34.98 -6.04 -13.96
CA THR A 209 34.20 -4.92 -14.49
C THR A 209 34.89 -4.32 -15.71
N THR A 210 34.89 -5.05 -16.82
CA THR A 210 35.11 -4.52 -18.16
C THR A 210 34.11 -5.13 -19.14
N HIS A 211 32.84 -4.78 -18.99
CA HIS A 211 31.91 -4.48 -20.09
C HIS A 211 30.57 -4.02 -19.52
N ILE A 212 30.42 -2.70 -19.39
CA ILE A 212 29.14 -2.06 -19.05
C ILE A 212 28.16 -2.29 -20.21
N GLY A 213 27.26 -3.25 -20.03
CA GLY A 213 26.04 -3.39 -20.82
C GLY A 213 24.85 -2.88 -20.02
N VAL A 214 24.56 -1.58 -20.12
CA VAL A 214 23.30 -1.01 -19.60
C VAL A 214 22.17 -1.41 -20.55
N GLY A 215 21.40 -2.42 -20.18
CA GLY A 215 20.08 -2.67 -20.76
C GLY A 215 19.05 -1.66 -20.24
N PRO A 216 18.16 -1.11 -21.08
CA PRO A 216 17.14 -0.17 -20.64
C PRO A 216 15.98 -0.92 -19.99
N GLY A 217 16.03 -1.07 -18.68
CA GLY A 217 14.97 -1.67 -17.86
C GLY A 217 15.52 -1.97 -16.48
N GLY A 218 15.10 -1.20 -15.48
CA GLY A 218 15.66 -1.19 -14.13
C GLY A 218 15.33 -2.44 -13.30
N ASP A 219 15.82 -3.60 -13.71
CA ASP A 219 15.77 -4.83 -12.93
C ASP A 219 17.13 -5.05 -12.26
N PHE A 220 17.19 -4.80 -10.95
CA PHE A 220 18.34 -5.13 -10.10
C PHE A 220 18.43 -6.66 -9.98
N GLN A 221 19.03 -7.32 -10.97
CA GLN A 221 19.23 -8.76 -10.95
C GLN A 221 20.54 -9.06 -10.21
N ALA A 222 20.47 -9.11 -8.87
CA ALA A 222 21.57 -9.58 -8.04
C ALA A 222 21.85 -11.05 -8.36
N ASN A 223 23.04 -11.34 -8.87
CA ASN A 223 23.53 -12.69 -9.10
C ASN A 223 24.04 -13.25 -7.74
N ASN A 224 23.12 -13.42 -6.78
CA ASN A 224 23.44 -13.86 -5.43
C ASN A 224 23.57 -15.39 -5.37
N ASN A 225 24.80 -15.91 -5.34
CA ASN A 225 25.09 -17.33 -5.07
C ASN A 225 24.35 -17.87 -3.82
N LEU A 226 24.14 -17.02 -2.81
CA LEU A 226 23.36 -17.33 -1.63
C LEU A 226 21.91 -17.74 -1.94
N PHE A 227 21.17 -16.93 -2.71
CA PHE A 227 19.72 -17.16 -2.94
C PHE A 227 19.45 -18.30 -3.92
N ASP A 228 20.37 -18.53 -4.83
CA ASP A 228 20.34 -19.66 -5.74
C ASP A 228 20.47 -21.01 -5.03
N ASN A 229 21.07 -21.00 -3.84
CA ASN A 229 21.29 -22.16 -2.99
C ASN A 229 20.38 -22.19 -1.75
N LEU A 230 19.57 -21.15 -1.54
CA LEU A 230 18.72 -20.99 -0.37
C LEU A 230 17.46 -21.85 -0.47
N ILE A 231 17.26 -22.70 0.55
CA ILE A 231 16.00 -23.37 0.84
C ILE A 231 15.51 -22.83 2.18
N THR A 232 14.27 -22.37 2.23
CA THR A 232 13.60 -21.97 3.45
C THR A 232 12.52 -22.97 3.79
N GLY A 233 12.30 -23.24 5.07
CA GLY A 233 11.16 -24.03 5.49
C GLY A 233 10.73 -23.75 6.91
N ASP A 234 9.45 -24.00 7.15
CA ASP A 234 8.79 -23.75 8.42
C ASP A 234 7.50 -24.57 8.53
N GLU A 235 6.93 -24.60 9.72
CA GLU A 235 5.71 -25.34 10.03
C GLU A 235 4.52 -24.44 10.32
N THR A 236 3.36 -24.81 9.77
CA THR A 236 2.10 -24.14 10.08
C THR A 236 1.01 -25.14 10.44
N TRP A 237 0.20 -24.76 11.43
CA TRP A 237 -1.08 -25.43 11.68
C TRP A 237 -2.08 -25.01 10.62
N VAL A 238 -2.72 -26.00 10.01
CA VAL A 238 -3.87 -25.85 9.11
C VAL A 238 -5.06 -26.60 9.72
N HIS A 239 -6.24 -26.02 9.60
CA HIS A 239 -7.44 -26.51 10.27
C HIS A 239 -8.41 -27.08 9.24
N LEU A 240 -9.07 -28.19 9.57
CA LEU A 240 -10.11 -28.76 8.72
C LEU A 240 -11.29 -27.80 8.57
N ASN A 241 -11.56 -26.98 9.59
CA ASN A 241 -12.54 -25.91 9.50
C ASN A 241 -11.89 -24.57 9.83
N THR A 242 -11.81 -23.70 8.82
CA THR A 242 -11.32 -22.33 8.97
C THR A 242 -12.49 -21.37 8.74
N PRO A 243 -13.17 -20.90 9.80
CA PRO A 243 -14.29 -19.99 9.63
C PRO A 243 -13.82 -18.66 9.01
N GLU A 244 -14.62 -18.08 8.10
CA GLU A 244 -14.23 -16.80 7.49
C GLU A 244 -14.02 -15.72 8.55
N THR A 245 -13.14 -14.76 8.28
CA THR A 245 -12.94 -13.67 9.23
C THR A 245 -14.15 -12.73 9.27
N LYS A 246 -14.22 -11.88 10.30
CA LYS A 246 -15.26 -10.83 10.38
C LYS A 246 -15.22 -9.89 9.17
N ARG A 247 -14.05 -9.69 8.57
CA ARG A 247 -13.86 -8.83 7.40
C ARG A 247 -14.41 -9.51 6.15
N ASP A 248 -14.15 -10.79 6.00
CA ASP A 248 -14.63 -11.58 4.86
C ASP A 248 -16.16 -11.74 4.92
N SER A 249 -16.72 -11.85 6.13
CA SER A 249 -18.18 -11.92 6.33
C SER A 249 -18.89 -10.56 6.25
N MET A 250 -18.23 -9.49 5.79
CA MET A 250 -18.87 -8.17 5.67
C MET A 250 -19.85 -8.16 4.50
N THR A 251 -21.12 -7.91 4.79
CA THR A 251 -22.18 -7.79 3.79
C THR A 251 -22.72 -6.36 3.76
N TRP A 252 -23.04 -5.88 2.55
CA TRP A 252 -23.82 -4.65 2.38
C TRP A 252 -25.25 -4.92 2.81
N LYS A 253 -25.84 -4.04 3.64
CA LYS A 253 -27.24 -4.14 4.05
C LYS A 253 -27.94 -2.79 4.01
N HIS A 254 -29.25 -2.82 3.76
CA HIS A 254 -30.12 -1.65 3.93
C HIS A 254 -30.38 -1.42 5.44
N PRO A 255 -30.67 -0.17 5.89
CA PRO A 255 -31.01 0.10 7.29
C PRO A 255 -32.16 -0.77 7.84
N SER A 256 -33.16 -1.06 7.01
CA SER A 256 -34.32 -1.92 7.34
C SER A 256 -34.03 -3.42 7.30
N SER A 257 -32.91 -3.86 6.74
CA SER A 257 -32.58 -5.29 6.67
C SER A 257 -32.06 -5.82 8.01
N PRO A 258 -32.47 -7.03 8.42
CA PRO A 258 -31.94 -7.68 9.61
C PRO A 258 -30.43 -7.89 9.49
N VAL A 259 -29.73 -7.88 10.63
CA VAL A 259 -28.29 -8.12 10.67
C VAL A 259 -28.03 -9.60 10.48
N THR A 260 -27.21 -9.96 9.49
CA THR A 260 -26.75 -11.34 9.29
C THR A 260 -26.02 -11.82 10.56
N LYS A 261 -26.53 -12.88 11.18
CA LYS A 261 -25.93 -13.49 12.36
C LYS A 261 -24.98 -14.59 11.91
N LYS A 262 -23.69 -14.43 12.21
CA LYS A 262 -22.71 -15.50 12.11
C LYS A 262 -22.57 -16.17 13.47
N PHE A 263 -22.89 -17.46 13.54
CA PHE A 263 -22.66 -18.23 14.76
C PHE A 263 -21.15 -18.43 14.94
N LYS A 264 -20.68 -18.31 16.18
CA LYS A 264 -19.30 -18.68 16.50
C LYS A 264 -19.18 -20.19 16.40
N VAL A 265 -18.67 -20.68 15.27
CA VAL A 265 -18.22 -22.06 15.17
C VAL A 265 -16.99 -22.18 16.05
N GLN A 266 -17.02 -23.03 17.09
CA GLN A 266 -15.79 -23.40 17.77
C GLN A 266 -14.88 -24.04 16.72
N ARG A 267 -13.68 -23.49 16.52
CA ARG A 267 -12.67 -24.11 15.66
C ARG A 267 -12.59 -25.58 16.06
N SER A 268 -12.87 -26.49 15.13
CA SER A 268 -12.76 -27.92 15.41
C SER A 268 -11.34 -28.21 15.91
N ALA A 269 -11.22 -29.13 16.87
CA ALA A 269 -9.93 -29.57 17.41
C ALA A 269 -9.06 -30.29 16.35
N ALA A 270 -9.65 -30.68 15.22
CA ALA A 270 -8.97 -31.31 14.10
C ALA A 270 -8.13 -30.29 13.32
N LYS A 271 -6.82 -30.40 13.48
CA LYS A 271 -5.80 -29.62 12.80
C LYS A 271 -4.65 -30.53 12.44
N VAL A 272 -4.03 -30.28 11.30
CA VAL A 272 -2.79 -30.96 10.88
C VAL A 272 -1.66 -29.95 10.82
N MET A 273 -0.44 -30.40 11.11
CA MET A 273 0.75 -29.57 11.02
C MET A 273 1.42 -29.87 9.68
N ALA A 274 1.53 -28.84 8.84
CA ALA A 274 2.19 -28.93 7.55
C ALA A 274 3.59 -28.29 7.67
N THR A 275 4.62 -29.06 7.31
CA THR A 275 6.00 -28.58 7.14
C THR A 275 6.22 -28.33 5.66
N VAL A 276 6.63 -27.11 5.30
CA VAL A 276 6.82 -26.73 3.90
C VAL A 276 8.23 -26.22 3.69
N PHE A 277 8.96 -26.84 2.76
CA PHE A 277 10.25 -26.37 2.28
C PHE A 277 10.15 -25.91 0.83
N TRP A 278 10.71 -24.75 0.53
CA TRP A 278 10.63 -24.11 -0.78
C TRP A 278 11.85 -23.23 -1.05
N ASP A 279 12.08 -22.91 -2.33
CA ASP A 279 13.10 -21.98 -2.79
C ASP A 279 12.51 -20.98 -3.79
N ALA A 280 13.35 -20.14 -4.41
CA ALA A 280 12.91 -19.15 -5.38
C ALA A 280 12.21 -19.75 -6.63
N LYS A 281 12.28 -21.07 -6.84
CA LYS A 281 11.65 -21.77 -7.97
C LYS A 281 10.33 -22.46 -7.59
N GLY A 282 10.00 -22.55 -6.30
CA GLY A 282 8.75 -23.14 -5.81
C GLY A 282 8.92 -24.18 -4.72
N VAL A 283 7.83 -24.89 -4.41
CA VAL A 283 7.78 -25.87 -3.32
C VAL A 283 8.61 -27.11 -3.62
N ILE A 284 9.51 -27.44 -2.70
CA ILE A 284 10.36 -28.63 -2.76
C ILE A 284 9.68 -29.78 -2.03
N LEU A 285 9.27 -29.57 -0.78
CA LEU A 285 8.65 -30.59 0.06
C LEU A 285 7.45 -30.01 0.81
N LEU A 286 6.33 -30.73 0.78
CA LEU A 286 5.21 -30.59 1.71
C LEU A 286 5.13 -31.89 2.51
N ASP A 287 5.42 -31.83 3.80
CA ASP A 287 5.39 -32.98 4.72
C ASP A 287 4.32 -32.73 5.79
N ILE A 288 3.33 -33.60 5.84
CA ILE A 288 2.22 -33.50 6.79
C ILE A 288 2.57 -34.36 8.00
N LEU A 289 2.54 -33.75 9.19
CA LEU A 289 2.70 -34.46 10.44
C LEU A 289 1.40 -35.22 10.75
N PRO A 290 1.47 -36.56 10.94
CA PRO A 290 0.31 -37.34 11.33
C PRO A 290 -0.31 -36.88 12.65
N GLN A 291 -1.62 -37.02 12.78
CA GLN A 291 -2.34 -36.62 13.99
C GLN A 291 -1.78 -37.30 15.25
N GLY A 292 -1.65 -36.55 16.34
CA GLY A 292 -1.15 -37.04 17.63
C GLY A 292 0.37 -37.12 17.77
N GLN A 293 1.12 -36.81 16.72
CA GLN A 293 2.58 -36.68 16.79
C GLN A 293 3.01 -35.24 17.08
N CYS A 294 4.21 -35.10 17.65
CA CYS A 294 4.87 -33.80 17.82
C CYS A 294 6.15 -33.79 16.97
N ILE A 295 6.53 -32.63 16.46
CA ILE A 295 7.85 -32.46 15.85
C ILE A 295 8.87 -32.47 16.97
N ASN A 296 9.59 -33.59 17.07
CA ASN A 296 10.81 -33.71 17.85
C ASN A 296 12.01 -33.79 16.91
N ALA A 297 13.22 -33.76 17.46
CA ALA A 297 14.45 -33.78 16.66
C ALA A 297 14.53 -35.00 15.72
N ALA A 298 14.13 -36.20 16.17
CA ALA A 298 14.16 -37.41 15.36
C ALA A 298 13.18 -37.33 14.18
N ARG A 299 11.96 -36.83 14.43
CA ARG A 299 10.96 -36.59 13.37
C ARG A 299 11.48 -35.58 12.36
N TYR A 300 12.06 -34.48 12.84
CA TYR A 300 12.63 -33.45 11.98
C TYR A 300 13.77 -34.00 11.12
N CYS A 301 14.69 -34.81 11.67
CA CYS A 301 15.73 -35.49 10.89
C CYS A 301 15.14 -36.38 9.79
N SER A 302 14.05 -37.11 10.07
CA SER A 302 13.35 -37.89 9.03
C SER A 302 12.75 -37.00 7.93
N THR A 303 12.25 -35.82 8.29
CA THR A 303 11.79 -34.81 7.31
C THR A 303 12.97 -34.27 6.49
N LEU A 304 14.15 -34.05 7.09
CA LEU A 304 15.36 -33.66 6.36
C LEU A 304 15.83 -34.73 5.36
N ASP A 305 15.69 -36.01 5.70
CA ASP A 305 15.98 -37.11 4.77
C ASP A 305 15.05 -37.06 3.55
N ARG A 306 13.74 -36.86 3.78
CA ARG A 306 12.75 -36.67 2.71
C ARG A 306 13.05 -35.41 1.89
N LEU A 307 13.48 -34.33 2.54
CA LEU A 307 13.84 -33.08 1.89
C LEU A 307 15.04 -33.28 0.97
N LYS A 308 16.10 -33.96 1.43
CA LYS A 308 17.27 -34.27 0.60
C LYS A 308 16.89 -35.03 -0.66
N GLU A 309 16.00 -36.01 -0.55
CA GLU A 309 15.47 -36.75 -1.70
C GLU A 309 14.62 -35.88 -2.63
N ALA A 310 13.80 -34.99 -2.07
CA ALA A 310 13.02 -34.03 -2.85
C ALA A 310 13.92 -33.05 -3.60
N ILE A 311 14.99 -32.54 -2.97
CA ILE A 311 16.00 -31.68 -3.60
C ILE A 311 16.66 -32.42 -4.76
N ARG A 312 17.09 -33.67 -4.54
CA ARG A 312 17.74 -34.50 -5.56
C ARG A 312 16.90 -34.61 -6.84
N ARG A 313 15.57 -34.73 -6.71
CA ARG A 313 14.66 -34.82 -7.85
C ARG A 313 14.28 -33.47 -8.44
N LYS A 314 13.92 -32.49 -7.61
CA LYS A 314 13.31 -31.22 -8.05
C LYS A 314 14.33 -30.12 -8.36
N ARG A 315 15.56 -30.23 -7.85
CA ARG A 315 16.65 -29.25 -8.01
C ARG A 315 17.96 -29.95 -8.38
N PRO A 316 18.09 -30.51 -9.60
CA PRO A 316 19.33 -31.14 -10.04
C PRO A 316 20.52 -30.18 -9.88
N GLY A 317 21.62 -30.67 -9.32
CA GLY A 317 22.84 -29.88 -9.09
C GLY A 317 22.89 -29.11 -7.77
N LEU A 318 21.76 -28.83 -7.10
CA LEU A 318 21.76 -28.04 -5.86
C LEU A 318 22.55 -28.71 -4.73
N LEU A 319 22.41 -30.04 -4.56
CA LEU A 319 23.21 -30.78 -3.58
C LEU A 319 24.73 -30.73 -3.83
N ARG A 320 25.15 -30.49 -5.08
CA ARG A 320 26.58 -30.36 -5.43
C ARG A 320 27.09 -28.93 -5.22
N ARG A 321 26.26 -27.93 -5.51
CA ARG A 321 26.59 -26.51 -5.28
C ARG A 321 26.64 -26.15 -3.79
N GLY A 322 25.95 -26.92 -2.96
CA GLY A 322 25.78 -26.66 -1.53
C GLY A 322 24.38 -26.12 -1.26
N VAL A 323 23.78 -26.59 -0.16
CA VAL A 323 22.46 -26.12 0.30
C VAL A 323 22.68 -25.13 1.43
N VAL A 324 22.00 -23.99 1.34
CA VAL A 324 21.85 -23.05 2.46
C VAL A 324 20.43 -23.18 2.99
N LEU A 325 20.28 -23.68 4.21
CA LEU A 325 18.99 -23.93 4.84
C LEU A 325 18.63 -22.78 5.79
N GLN A 326 17.48 -22.15 5.57
CA GLN A 326 16.86 -21.25 6.55
C GLN A 326 15.69 -21.97 7.23
N HIS A 327 15.78 -22.08 8.55
CA HIS A 327 14.72 -22.52 9.45
C HIS A 327 14.79 -21.70 10.75
N ASP A 328 13.78 -21.78 11.59
CA ASP A 328 13.76 -21.09 12.88
C ASP A 328 14.62 -21.82 13.94
N ASN A 329 14.73 -21.22 15.12
CA ASN A 329 15.51 -21.77 16.23
C ASN A 329 14.69 -22.65 17.18
N ALA A 330 13.60 -23.28 16.71
CA ALA A 330 12.82 -24.17 17.54
C ALA A 330 13.68 -25.30 18.15
N THR A 331 13.29 -25.82 19.31
CA THR A 331 14.06 -26.84 20.03
C THR A 331 14.41 -28.07 19.18
N PRO A 332 13.52 -28.60 18.30
CA PRO A 332 13.89 -29.69 17.39
C PRO A 332 14.98 -29.30 16.40
N HIS A 333 15.02 -28.04 15.94
CA HIS A 333 15.95 -27.56 14.92
C HIS A 333 17.36 -27.32 15.49
N SER A 334 17.42 -26.83 16.73
CA SER A 334 18.66 -26.58 17.47
C SER A 334 19.20 -27.81 18.22
N ALA A 335 18.47 -28.93 18.24
CA ALA A 335 18.89 -30.15 18.89
C ALA A 335 20.18 -30.71 18.27
N ASN A 336 21.08 -31.25 19.11
CA ASN A 336 22.36 -31.81 18.69
C ASN A 336 22.20 -32.87 17.57
N LEU A 337 21.19 -33.74 17.69
CA LEU A 337 20.87 -34.73 16.66
C LEU A 337 20.64 -34.09 15.28
N THR A 338 19.88 -32.99 15.23
CA THR A 338 19.59 -32.28 13.98
C THR A 338 20.82 -31.57 13.43
N GLN A 339 21.63 -30.96 14.30
CA GLN A 339 22.90 -30.33 13.90
C GLN A 339 23.88 -31.35 13.30
N GLN A 340 23.96 -32.56 13.87
CA GLN A 340 24.76 -33.66 13.29
C GLN A 340 24.26 -34.09 11.90
N TRP A 341 22.94 -34.12 11.69
CA TRP A 341 22.35 -34.44 10.39
C TRP A 341 22.70 -33.39 9.33
N LEU A 342 22.57 -32.12 9.67
CA LEU A 342 22.90 -31.00 8.79
C LEU A 342 24.40 -30.99 8.44
N GLN A 343 25.26 -31.23 9.43
CA GLN A 343 26.71 -31.40 9.22
C GLN A 343 27.03 -32.59 8.31
N ARG A 344 26.38 -33.75 8.52
CA ARG A 344 26.55 -34.93 7.67
C ARG A 344 26.16 -34.66 6.21
N TYR A 345 25.19 -33.78 5.98
CA TYR A 345 24.77 -33.38 4.64
C TYR A 345 25.61 -32.25 4.04
N GLY A 346 26.48 -31.63 4.83
CA GLY A 346 27.26 -30.46 4.41
C GLY A 346 26.36 -29.27 4.08
N TRP A 347 25.21 -29.16 4.75
CA TRP A 347 24.28 -28.05 4.56
C TRP A 347 24.67 -26.90 5.48
N GLU A 348 24.79 -25.72 4.91
CA GLU A 348 24.99 -24.51 5.67
C GLU A 348 23.66 -24.07 6.29
N ILE A 349 23.67 -23.66 7.55
CA ILE A 349 22.49 -23.08 8.21
C ILE A 349 22.58 -21.57 8.09
N LEU A 350 21.57 -20.95 7.50
CA LEU A 350 21.46 -19.49 7.45
C LEU A 350 21.22 -18.96 8.88
N PRO A 351 22.06 -18.06 9.41
CA PRO A 351 21.85 -17.52 10.74
C PRO A 351 20.49 -16.84 10.88
N HIS A 352 19.71 -17.23 11.88
CA HIS A 352 18.38 -16.69 12.14
C HIS A 352 18.29 -16.13 13.57
N PRO A 353 17.91 -14.85 13.77
CA PRO A 353 17.77 -14.29 15.10
C PRO A 353 16.54 -14.84 15.82
N ALA A 354 16.59 -14.90 17.15
CA ALA A 354 15.44 -15.32 17.96
C ALA A 354 14.23 -14.40 17.72
N HIS A 355 13.02 -14.97 17.84
CA HIS A 355 11.74 -14.25 17.78
C HIS A 355 11.55 -13.36 16.54
N SER A 356 12.05 -13.80 15.38
CA SER A 356 12.08 -13.01 14.15
C SER A 356 11.28 -13.65 12.99
N PRO A 357 9.98 -13.94 13.16
CA PRO A 357 9.13 -14.46 12.08
C PRO A 357 8.98 -13.47 10.92
N ASP A 358 9.30 -12.19 11.14
CA ASP A 358 9.39 -11.15 10.12
C ASP A 358 10.64 -11.25 9.23
N LEU A 359 11.56 -12.18 9.52
CA LEU A 359 12.69 -12.59 8.64
C LEU A 359 12.54 -13.99 8.06
N ALA A 360 11.54 -14.78 8.46
CA ALA A 360 11.30 -16.09 7.88
C ALA A 360 10.38 -15.97 6.65
N PRO A 361 10.84 -16.28 5.43
CA PRO A 361 10.01 -16.15 4.22
C PRO A 361 8.69 -16.93 4.30
N SER A 362 8.70 -18.11 4.91
CA SER A 362 7.48 -18.89 5.13
C SER A 362 6.43 -18.11 5.92
N ASP A 363 6.84 -17.37 6.95
CA ASP A 363 5.95 -16.61 7.83
C ASP A 363 5.48 -15.27 7.25
N PHE A 364 6.36 -14.50 6.62
CA PHE A 364 6.00 -13.18 6.12
C PHE A 364 5.39 -13.23 4.71
N HIS A 365 5.69 -14.27 3.92
CA HIS A 365 5.29 -14.34 2.52
C HIS A 365 4.36 -15.51 2.19
N LEU A 366 4.66 -16.74 2.64
CA LEU A 366 3.94 -17.94 2.18
C LEU A 366 2.64 -18.20 2.95
N PHE A 367 2.69 -18.22 4.28
CA PHE A 367 1.57 -18.68 5.12
C PHE A 367 0.43 -17.68 5.22
N GLY A 368 0.68 -16.38 5.02
CA GLY A 368 -0.36 -15.36 4.98
C GLY A 368 -1.37 -15.59 3.83
N PRO A 369 -0.91 -15.64 2.57
CA PRO A 369 -1.72 -16.05 1.42
C PRO A 369 -2.40 -17.41 1.59
N LEU A 370 -1.67 -18.43 2.08
CA LEU A 370 -2.24 -19.76 2.32
C LEU A 370 -3.45 -19.70 3.28
N LYS A 371 -3.30 -19.03 4.42
CA LYS A 371 -4.36 -18.91 5.42
C LYS A 371 -5.55 -18.10 4.92
N ARG A 372 -5.34 -17.16 3.99
CA ARG A 372 -6.42 -16.45 3.31
C ARG A 372 -7.17 -17.34 2.34
N HIS A 373 -6.45 -18.16 1.56
CA HIS A 373 -7.05 -19.13 0.64
C HIS A 373 -7.95 -20.13 1.38
N LEU A 374 -7.45 -20.69 2.48
CA LEU A 374 -8.22 -21.61 3.32
C LEU A 374 -9.36 -20.93 4.10
N GLY A 375 -9.42 -19.60 4.11
CA GLY A 375 -10.41 -18.83 4.86
C GLY A 375 -11.82 -19.08 4.34
N GLY A 376 -12.71 -19.59 5.18
CA GLY A 376 -14.08 -19.94 4.82
C GLY A 376 -14.28 -21.38 4.36
N MET A 377 -13.20 -22.14 4.17
CA MET A 377 -13.28 -23.54 3.75
C MET A 377 -13.51 -24.49 4.93
N ALA A 378 -14.25 -25.56 4.67
CA ALA A 378 -14.45 -26.67 5.59
C ALA A 378 -14.23 -27.98 4.83
N PHE A 379 -13.42 -28.86 5.41
CA PHE A 379 -13.05 -30.16 4.86
C PHE A 379 -13.62 -31.28 5.74
N GLU A 380 -14.11 -32.34 5.11
CA GLU A 380 -14.65 -33.52 5.81
C GLU A 380 -13.52 -34.39 6.37
N THR A 381 -12.43 -34.56 5.59
CA THR A 381 -11.30 -35.41 5.95
C THR A 381 -9.95 -34.66 5.92
N GLU A 382 -8.93 -35.24 6.56
CA GLU A 382 -7.55 -34.75 6.44
C GLU A 382 -7.03 -34.85 5.00
N ASP A 383 -7.43 -35.90 4.26
CA ASP A 383 -6.99 -36.11 2.88
C ASP A 383 -7.53 -35.04 1.91
N ASP A 384 -8.76 -34.57 2.12
CA ASP A 384 -9.34 -33.46 1.35
C ASP A 384 -8.54 -32.18 1.57
N LEU A 385 -8.20 -31.90 2.84
CA LEU A 385 -7.36 -30.75 3.19
C LEU A 385 -5.98 -30.87 2.56
N ILE A 386 -5.34 -32.04 2.65
CA ILE A 386 -4.00 -32.27 2.08
C ILE A 386 -4.02 -32.12 0.56
N SER A 387 -5.09 -32.60 -0.09
CA SER A 387 -5.28 -32.47 -1.54
C SER A 387 -5.44 -31.00 -1.93
N GLU A 388 -6.21 -30.23 -1.17
CA GLU A 388 -6.36 -28.80 -1.41
C GLU A 388 -5.06 -28.02 -1.19
N LEU A 389 -4.28 -28.37 -0.16
CA LEU A 389 -2.95 -27.77 0.05
C LEU A 389 -2.04 -28.00 -1.15
N ARG A 390 -1.98 -29.24 -1.65
CA ARG A 390 -1.18 -29.59 -2.84
C ARG A 390 -1.64 -28.80 -4.05
N ASN A 391 -2.94 -28.80 -4.32
CA ASN A 391 -3.53 -28.03 -5.42
C ASN A 391 -3.18 -26.54 -5.32
N TRP A 392 -3.28 -25.94 -4.13
CA TRP A 392 -2.94 -24.53 -3.94
C TRP A 392 -1.46 -24.26 -4.24
N PHE A 393 -0.55 -25.07 -3.69
CA PHE A 393 0.89 -24.90 -3.92
C PHE A 393 1.29 -25.12 -5.39
N ASP A 394 0.68 -26.09 -6.07
CA ASP A 394 0.97 -26.41 -7.47
C ASP A 394 0.49 -25.31 -8.44
N ASN A 395 -0.51 -24.51 -8.04
CA ASN A 395 -1.02 -23.38 -8.82
C ASN A 395 -0.27 -22.06 -8.58
N LEU A 396 0.71 -22.01 -7.66
CA LEU A 396 1.52 -20.81 -7.45
C LEU A 396 2.56 -20.65 -8.56
N VAL A 397 2.62 -19.44 -9.14
CA VAL A 397 3.61 -19.09 -10.16
C VAL A 397 5.01 -18.89 -9.56
N VAL A 398 6.06 -19.15 -10.34
CA VAL A 398 7.46 -19.03 -9.91
C VAL A 398 7.78 -17.65 -9.34
N ASP A 399 7.24 -16.59 -9.94
CA ASP A 399 7.49 -15.21 -9.49
C ASP A 399 6.99 -14.95 -8.07
N PHE A 400 5.93 -15.64 -7.63
CA PHE A 400 5.49 -15.57 -6.24
C PHE A 400 6.63 -15.98 -5.30
N PHE A 401 7.32 -17.09 -5.59
CA PHE A 401 8.41 -17.57 -4.74
C PHE A 401 9.66 -16.69 -4.84
N ARG A 402 10.02 -16.23 -6.04
CA ARG A 402 11.13 -15.29 -6.24
C ARG A 402 10.98 -14.02 -5.42
N VAL A 403 9.78 -13.41 -5.45
CA VAL A 403 9.48 -12.22 -4.65
C VAL A 403 9.65 -12.50 -3.16
N GLY A 404 9.20 -13.66 -2.68
CA GLY A 404 9.36 -14.05 -1.28
C GLY A 404 10.82 -14.17 -0.84
N ILE A 405 11.66 -14.82 -1.64
CA ILE A 405 13.10 -14.96 -1.36
C ILE A 405 13.83 -13.62 -1.46
N ASN A 406 13.63 -12.88 -2.56
CA ASN A 406 14.34 -11.61 -2.80
C ASN A 406 13.95 -10.52 -1.80
N SER A 407 12.75 -10.61 -1.21
CA SER A 407 12.33 -9.70 -0.14
C SER A 407 13.24 -9.74 1.09
N LEU A 408 14.03 -10.80 1.28
CA LEU A 408 15.00 -10.90 2.38
C LEU A 408 16.00 -9.74 2.40
N LEU A 409 16.53 -9.32 1.24
CA LEU A 409 17.47 -8.19 1.17
C LEU A 409 16.87 -6.91 1.76
N SER A 410 15.68 -6.57 1.27
CA SER A 410 14.96 -5.38 1.74
C SER A 410 14.62 -5.46 3.24
N ARG A 411 14.35 -6.67 3.75
CA ARG A 411 14.01 -6.88 5.17
C ARG A 411 15.24 -6.80 6.07
N TRP A 412 16.37 -7.37 5.66
CA TRP A 412 17.65 -7.20 6.36
C TRP A 412 18.05 -5.72 6.42
N GLN A 413 17.87 -4.97 5.32
CA GLN A 413 18.15 -3.53 5.33
C GLN A 413 17.23 -2.79 6.31
N LYS A 414 15.93 -3.06 6.28
CA LYS A 414 14.97 -2.45 7.23
C LYS A 414 15.28 -2.79 8.69
N TYR A 415 15.83 -3.96 8.99
CA TYR A 415 16.28 -4.31 10.35
C TYR A 415 17.38 -3.36 10.83
N ILE A 416 18.30 -3.00 9.94
CA ILE A 416 19.37 -2.05 10.25
C ILE A 416 18.78 -0.65 10.46
N ASP A 417 17.93 -0.21 9.53
CA ASP A 417 17.31 1.11 9.56
C ASP A 417 16.41 1.32 10.79
N LEU A 418 15.76 0.25 11.27
CA LEU A 418 14.91 0.25 12.46
C LEU A 418 15.66 -0.13 13.75
N HIS A 419 17.00 -0.16 13.73
CA HIS A 419 17.83 -0.50 14.88
C HIS A 419 17.42 -1.83 15.56
N GLY A 420 17.10 -2.83 14.75
CA GLY A 420 16.73 -4.18 15.18
C GLY A 420 15.29 -4.36 15.63
N ASP A 421 14.44 -3.32 15.54
CA ASP A 421 13.00 -3.46 15.83
C ASP A 421 12.27 -4.27 14.75
N TYR A 422 10.98 -4.55 14.96
CA TYR A 422 10.14 -5.32 14.05
C TYR A 422 9.92 -4.62 12.73
N VAL A 423 10.05 -5.38 11.63
CA VAL A 423 9.70 -4.90 10.29
C VAL A 423 8.23 -5.15 10.01
N GLU A 424 7.58 -4.12 9.47
CA GLU A 424 6.18 -4.21 9.04
C GLU A 424 6.03 -5.30 7.97
N LYS A 425 5.01 -6.17 8.13
CA LYS A 425 4.70 -7.23 7.17
C LYS A 425 4.20 -6.69 5.85
#